data_AF-A0A1M6U749-F1
#
_entry.id   AF-A0A1M6U749-F1
#
_cell.length_a   1.000
_cell.length_b   1.000
_cell.length_c   1.000
_cell.angle_alpha   90.00
_cell.angle_beta   90.00
_cell.angle_gamma   90.00
#
_symmetry.space_group_name_H-M   'P 1'
#
loop_
_entity.id
_entity.type
_entity.pdbx_description
1 polymer ?
#
loop_
_entity_poly.entity_id
_entity_poly.type
_entity_poly.pdbx_seq_one_letter_code
_entity_poly.pdbx_strand_id
1 'polypeptide(L)'
;MGGRGTFAAGRNVPFTYETVGMIHDVKVLKGLSGKHALPEESHTSKAYIKLRENGTFHEMRIYGDNHEAVLDIAYHPEPNIDKSRQSVLHIHRYGPNFNRQTAEPITKELYDKYSKFFVGVPKYDQW
;
A
#
# COMPACT_ATOMS: atom_id res chain seq x y z
N MET A 1 19.41 7.38 -2.23
CA MET A 1 19.26 8.23 -1.04
C MET A 1 17.77 8.45 -0.79
N GLY A 2 17.13 7.55 -0.04
CA GLY A 2 15.71 7.64 0.35
C GLY A 2 15.62 8.21 1.76
N GLY A 3 15.10 9.43 1.88
CA GLY A 3 15.08 10.17 3.13
C GLY A 3 14.15 9.53 4.15
N ARG A 4 14.74 9.08 5.27
CA ARG A 4 14.06 8.75 6.52
C ARG A 4 13.22 9.95 6.95
N GLY A 5 11.91 9.81 6.92
CA GLY A 5 10.98 10.74 7.54
C GLY A 5 10.96 10.51 9.05
N THR A 6 12.08 10.76 9.71
CA THR A 6 12.13 10.81 11.17
C THR A 6 11.19 11.92 11.60
N PHE A 7 10.19 11.61 12.42
CA PHE A 7 9.42 12.59 13.21
C PHE A 7 10.42 13.42 14.06
N ALA A 8 11.01 14.45 13.47
CA ALA A 8 11.98 15.32 14.10
C ALA A 8 11.30 16.65 14.42
N ALA A 9 11.01 16.81 15.71
CA ALA A 9 10.99 18.09 16.44
C ALA A 9 10.52 19.33 15.66
N GLY A 10 9.21 19.63 15.73
CA GLY A 10 8.72 21.00 15.61
C GLY A 10 8.84 21.70 14.24
N ARG A 11 9.14 20.98 13.15
CA ARG A 11 9.07 21.53 11.78
C ARG A 11 7.85 20.97 11.05
N ASN A 12 7.02 21.86 10.51
CA ASN A 12 5.92 21.54 9.60
C ASN A 12 6.50 20.92 8.33
N VAL A 13 6.78 19.60 8.32
CA VAL A 13 7.14 18.90 7.10
C VAL A 13 5.88 18.86 6.23
N PRO A 14 5.89 19.47 5.03
CA PRO A 14 4.71 19.49 4.19
C PRO A 14 4.29 18.06 3.86
N PHE A 15 2.99 17.79 3.95
CA PHE A 15 2.44 16.50 3.55
C PHE A 15 2.87 16.20 2.12
N THR A 16 3.45 15.02 1.91
CA THR A 16 3.89 14.60 0.58
C THR A 16 2.82 13.81 -0.17
N TYR A 17 1.57 13.90 0.30
CA TYR A 17 0.41 13.19 -0.19
C TYR A 17 -0.83 14.07 -0.03
N GLU A 18 -1.78 13.92 -0.94
CA GLU A 18 -3.13 14.46 -0.82
C GLU A 18 -4.15 13.32 -0.79
N THR A 19 -5.25 13.50 -0.06
CA THR A 19 -6.38 12.57 -0.12
C THR A 19 -7.27 12.95 -1.30
N VAL A 20 -7.37 12.06 -2.29
CA VAL A 20 -8.14 12.29 -3.52
C VAL A 20 -9.52 11.64 -3.51
N GLY A 21 -9.81 10.83 -2.48
CA GLY A 21 -11.09 10.16 -2.33
C GLY A 21 -11.09 9.16 -1.19
N MET A 22 -12.15 8.37 -1.10
CA MET A 22 -12.30 7.28 -0.15
C MET A 22 -12.93 6.06 -0.82
N ILE A 23 -12.49 4.86 -0.43
CA ILE A 23 -13.09 3.60 -0.82
C ILE A 23 -13.40 2.85 0.48
N HIS A 24 -14.68 2.56 0.75
CA HIS A 24 -15.14 1.92 1.99
C HIS A 24 -14.47 2.51 3.25
N ASP A 25 -14.53 3.84 3.39
CA ASP A 25 -13.97 4.63 4.50
C ASP A 25 -12.43 4.61 4.61
N VAL A 26 -11.73 4.03 3.64
CA VAL A 26 -10.27 4.09 3.53
C VAL A 26 -9.86 5.20 2.57
N LYS A 27 -9.02 6.12 3.05
CA LYS A 27 -8.52 7.25 2.26
C LYS A 27 -7.67 6.78 1.09
N VAL A 28 -7.99 7.28 -0.09
CA VAL A 28 -7.17 7.13 -1.29
C VAL A 28 -6.18 8.28 -1.34
N LEU A 29 -4.89 7.95 -1.30
CA LEU A 29 -3.81 8.91 -1.35
C LEU A 29 -3.19 8.99 -2.74
N LYS A 30 -2.90 10.22 -3.17
CA LYS A 30 -2.06 10.52 -4.32
C LYS A 30 -0.82 11.24 -3.82
N GLY A 31 0.36 10.76 -4.25
CA GLY A 31 1.62 11.40 -3.88
C GLY A 31 1.82 12.73 -4.60
N LEU A 32 2.38 13.69 -3.88
CA LEU A 32 2.73 15.01 -4.39
C LEU A 32 4.22 15.06 -4.75
N SER A 33 4.59 15.95 -5.68
CA SER A 33 5.99 16.25 -6.02
C SER A 33 6.85 15.01 -6.37
N GLY A 34 6.27 14.05 -7.09
CA GLY A 34 6.99 12.85 -7.54
C GLY A 34 7.18 11.76 -6.48
N LYS A 35 6.53 11.87 -5.31
CA LYS A 35 6.47 10.76 -4.36
C LYS A 35 5.48 9.70 -4.83
N HIS A 36 5.92 8.45 -4.89
CA HIS A 36 5.09 7.34 -5.38
C HIS A 36 4.68 6.34 -4.29
N ALA A 37 5.38 6.25 -3.16
CA ALA A 37 5.11 5.26 -2.11
C ALA A 37 4.09 5.80 -1.09
N LEU A 38 3.26 4.94 -0.50
CA LEU A 38 2.42 5.32 0.67
C LEU A 38 3.31 5.70 1.88
N PRO A 39 2.78 6.45 2.89
CA PRO A 39 3.58 6.81 4.07
C PRO A 39 4.01 5.57 4.88
N GLU A 40 5.12 5.65 5.60
CA GLU A 40 5.60 4.53 6.44
C GLU A 40 4.86 4.48 7.79
N GLU A 41 4.35 5.62 8.24
CA GLU A 41 3.56 5.77 9.45
C GLU A 41 2.21 6.43 9.14
N SER A 42 1.14 5.97 9.78
CA SER A 42 -0.18 6.55 9.62
C SER A 42 -0.42 7.70 10.58
N HIS A 43 -0.89 8.82 10.04
CA HIS A 43 -1.22 9.97 10.89
C HIS A 43 -2.65 9.91 11.42
N THR A 44 -3.60 9.35 10.65
CA THR A 44 -5.05 9.47 10.95
C THR A 44 -5.90 8.28 10.51
N SER A 45 -5.32 7.21 9.97
CA SER A 45 -6.09 6.12 9.35
C SER A 45 -5.37 4.78 9.48
N LYS A 46 -6.12 3.71 9.72
CA LYS A 46 -5.58 2.35 9.84
C LYS A 46 -5.09 1.76 8.52
N ALA A 47 -5.47 2.36 7.40
CA ALA A 47 -4.98 2.00 6.09
C ALA A 47 -5.04 3.20 5.13
N TYR A 48 -4.26 3.11 4.05
CA TYR A 48 -4.36 4.00 2.89
C TYR A 48 -4.34 3.17 1.61
N ILE A 49 -5.07 3.65 0.60
CA ILE A 49 -5.10 3.04 -0.73
C ILE A 49 -4.43 3.97 -1.72
N LYS A 50 -3.70 3.39 -2.66
CA LYS A 50 -3.18 4.05 -3.83
C LYS A 50 -3.81 3.40 -5.06
N LEU A 51 -4.31 4.25 -5.96
CA LEU A 51 -4.79 3.84 -7.27
C LEU A 51 -3.76 4.20 -8.34
N ARG A 52 -3.86 3.51 -9.48
CA ARG A 52 -3.20 3.90 -10.73
C ARG A 52 -3.93 5.11 -11.34
N GLU A 53 -3.33 5.74 -12.34
CA GLU A 53 -3.92 6.90 -13.03
C GLU A 53 -5.27 6.57 -13.69
N ASN A 54 -5.48 5.31 -14.10
CA ASN A 54 -6.74 4.82 -14.66
C ASN A 54 -7.78 4.41 -13.59
N GLY A 55 -7.50 4.63 -12.30
CA GLY A 55 -8.39 4.29 -11.19
C GLY A 55 -8.34 2.83 -10.73
N THR A 56 -7.53 1.97 -11.37
CA THR A 56 -7.33 0.58 -10.91
C THR A 56 -6.53 0.57 -9.61
N PHE A 57 -6.85 -0.36 -8.71
CA PHE A 57 -6.08 -0.63 -7.51
C PHE A 57 -4.59 -0.86 -7.82
N HIS A 58 -3.72 -0.21 -7.04
CA HIS A 58 -2.28 -0.35 -7.17
C HIS A 58 -1.65 -0.93 -5.91
N GLU A 59 -1.94 -0.33 -4.76
CA GLU A 59 -1.36 -0.70 -3.47
C GLU A 59 -2.28 -0.27 -2.33
N MET A 60 -2.32 -1.04 -1.26
CA MET A 60 -2.93 -0.68 0.01
C MET A 60 -1.93 -0.97 1.12
N ARG A 61 -1.66 0.03 1.96
CA ARG A 61 -0.84 -0.12 3.15
C ARG A 61 -1.72 -0.12 4.39
N ILE A 62 -1.49 -1.09 5.26
CA ILE A 62 -2.18 -1.29 6.53
C ILE A 62 -1.20 -0.99 7.65
N TYR A 63 -1.69 -0.30 8.68
CA TYR A 63 -0.91 0.13 9.83
C TYR A 63 -1.41 -0.57 11.09
N GLY A 64 -0.47 -0.94 11.96
CA GLY A 64 -0.76 -1.47 13.29
C GLY A 64 -1.22 -0.38 14.26
N ASP A 65 -1.47 -0.78 15.51
CA ASP A 65 -1.94 0.14 16.56
C ASP A 65 -0.90 1.22 16.91
N ASN A 66 0.38 0.94 16.71
CA ASN A 66 1.47 1.91 16.86
C ASN A 66 1.59 2.88 15.68
N HIS A 67 0.62 2.88 14.76
CA HIS A 67 0.64 3.64 13.51
C HIS A 67 1.74 3.24 12.51
N GLU A 68 2.49 2.17 12.78
CA GLU A 68 3.56 1.66 11.90
C GLU A 68 3.00 0.78 10.78
N ALA A 69 3.58 0.85 9.57
CA ALA A 69 3.23 -0.05 8.48
C ALA A 69 3.49 -1.52 8.88
N VAL A 70 2.49 -2.38 8.72
CA VAL A 70 2.59 -3.82 9.04
C VAL A 70 2.45 -4.71 7.81
N LEU A 71 1.65 -4.27 6.83
CA LEU A 71 1.30 -5.06 5.66
C LEU A 71 1.00 -4.13 4.48
N ASP A 72 1.64 -4.40 3.35
CA ASP A 72 1.23 -3.88 2.04
C ASP A 72 0.55 -4.99 1.25
N ILE A 73 -0.53 -4.65 0.56
CA ILE A 73 -1.16 -5.46 -0.46
C ILE A 73 -1.01 -4.72 -1.78
N ALA A 74 -0.36 -5.31 -2.76
CA ALA A 74 0.01 -4.66 -4.00
C ALA A 74 -0.49 -5.44 -5.22
N TYR A 75 -0.82 -4.71 -6.28
CA TYR A 75 -1.22 -5.25 -7.58
C TYR A 75 -0.34 -4.67 -8.69
N HIS A 76 0.80 -5.31 -8.90
CA HIS A 76 1.74 -5.00 -9.96
C HIS A 76 2.55 -6.24 -10.33
N PRO A 77 3.32 -6.20 -11.44
CA PRO A 77 4.19 -7.31 -11.81
C PRO A 77 5.22 -7.56 -10.71
N GLU A 78 5.33 -8.81 -10.29
CA GLU A 78 6.28 -9.27 -9.29
C GLU A 78 7.00 -10.51 -9.84
N PRO A 79 8.20 -10.36 -10.43
CA PRO A 79 8.93 -11.44 -11.10
C PRO A 79 9.26 -12.63 -10.21
N ASN A 80 9.31 -12.42 -8.89
CA ASN A 80 9.57 -13.48 -7.92
C ASN A 80 8.36 -14.42 -7.73
N ILE A 81 7.15 -13.94 -8.03
CA ILE A 81 5.90 -14.72 -7.92
C ILE A 81 5.46 -15.19 -9.31
N ASP A 82 5.45 -14.29 -10.29
CA ASP A 82 5.07 -14.62 -11.66
C ASP A 82 6.04 -14.00 -12.69
N LYS A 83 6.70 -14.88 -13.45
CA LYS A 83 7.64 -14.52 -14.50
C LYS A 83 6.97 -13.99 -15.78
N SER A 84 5.65 -14.12 -15.89
CA SER A 84 4.84 -13.66 -17.03
C SER A 84 4.80 -12.14 -17.18
N ARG A 85 5.32 -11.39 -16.18
CA ARG A 85 5.24 -9.93 -16.05
C ARG A 85 3.81 -9.39 -15.99
N GLN A 86 2.83 -10.25 -15.78
CA GLN A 86 1.46 -9.83 -15.52
C GLN A 86 1.37 -9.26 -14.11
N SER A 87 0.40 -8.37 -13.90
CA SER A 87 0.14 -7.85 -12.55
C SER A 87 -0.46 -8.95 -11.69
N VAL A 88 0.13 -9.18 -10.52
CA VAL A 88 -0.33 -10.20 -9.58
C VAL A 88 -0.60 -9.54 -8.23
N LEU A 89 -1.63 -10.03 -7.54
CA LEU A 89 -1.87 -9.63 -6.16
C LEU A 89 -0.85 -10.33 -5.26
N HIS A 90 -0.12 -9.54 -4.50
CA HIS A 90 0.88 -10.02 -3.56
C HIS A 90 0.93 -9.11 -2.36
N ILE A 91 1.60 -9.57 -1.31
CA ILE A 91 1.73 -8.87 -0.06
C ILE A 91 3.19 -8.65 0.31
N HIS A 92 3.45 -7.60 1.07
CA HIS A 92 4.72 -7.42 1.77
C HIS A 92 4.45 -7.18 3.24
N ARG A 93 5.12 -7.96 4.10
CA ARG A 93 5.08 -7.74 5.54
C ARG A 93 6.19 -6.77 5.94
N TYR A 94 5.98 -6.05 7.02
CA TYR A 94 6.99 -5.20 7.62
C TYR A 94 7.53 -5.84 8.89
N GLY A 95 8.85 -5.96 8.96
CA GLY A 95 9.58 -6.32 10.18
C GLY A 95 9.98 -5.08 10.99
N PRO A 96 10.75 -5.27 12.08
CA PRO A 96 11.28 -4.18 12.88
C PRO A 96 11.99 -3.12 12.02
N ASN A 97 11.88 -1.85 12.39
CA ASN A 97 12.46 -0.70 11.67
C ASN A 97 11.91 -0.50 10.24
N PHE A 98 10.63 -0.80 10.00
CA PHE A 98 10.00 -0.66 8.68
C PHE A 98 10.68 -1.49 7.57
N ASN A 99 11.29 -2.62 7.94
CA ASN A 99 11.95 -3.49 6.97
C ASN A 99 10.91 -4.29 6.16
N ARG A 100 10.64 -3.82 4.93
CA ARG A 100 9.76 -4.49 3.97
C ARG A 100 10.36 -5.83 3.55
N GLN A 101 9.66 -6.92 3.87
CA GLN A 101 10.03 -8.28 3.50
C GLN A 101 9.77 -8.55 2.01
N THR A 102 10.32 -9.67 1.52
CA THR A 102 10.08 -10.17 0.16
C THR A 102 8.58 -10.33 -0.12
N ALA A 103 8.21 -10.16 -1.39
CA ALA A 103 6.83 -10.35 -1.83
C ALA A 103 6.38 -11.80 -1.58
N GLU A 104 5.21 -11.95 -0.97
CA GLU A 104 4.52 -13.23 -0.79
C GLU A 104 3.23 -13.21 -1.62
N PRO A 105 2.81 -14.33 -2.23
CA PRO A 105 1.49 -14.43 -2.84
C PRO A 105 0.39 -14.05 -1.85
N ILE A 106 -0.65 -13.37 -2.32
CA ILE A 106 -1.79 -13.05 -1.45
C ILE A 106 -2.48 -14.35 -1.02
N THR A 107 -2.81 -14.48 0.27
CA THR A 107 -3.59 -15.62 0.77
C THR A 107 -5.07 -15.41 0.52
N LYS A 108 -5.84 -16.50 0.41
CA LYS A 108 -7.31 -16.43 0.27
C LYS A 108 -7.98 -15.61 1.36
N GLU A 109 -7.55 -15.76 2.62
CA GLU A 109 -8.09 -15.01 3.76
C GLU A 109 -7.90 -13.49 3.61
N LEU A 110 -6.72 -13.05 3.16
CA LEU A 110 -6.45 -11.65 2.91
C LEU A 110 -7.22 -11.15 1.68
N TYR A 111 -7.29 -11.98 0.63
CA TYR A 111 -8.09 -11.66 -0.54
C TYR A 111 -9.56 -11.44 -0.16
N ASP A 112 -10.19 -12.37 0.53
CA ASP A 112 -11.60 -12.27 0.91
C ASP A 112 -11.86 -11.03 1.78
N LYS A 113 -10.96 -10.74 2.72
CA LYS A 113 -11.05 -9.57 3.62
C LYS A 113 -10.92 -8.23 2.90
N TYR A 114 -10.04 -8.14 1.90
CA TYR A 114 -9.69 -6.87 1.24
C TYR A 114 -10.17 -6.75 -0.21
N SER A 115 -10.81 -7.78 -0.76
CA SER A 115 -11.33 -7.84 -2.14
C SER A 115 -12.17 -6.64 -2.55
N LYS A 116 -12.98 -6.12 -1.60
CA LYS A 116 -13.80 -4.91 -1.79
C LYS A 116 -13.01 -3.65 -2.18
N PHE A 117 -11.71 -3.60 -1.89
CA PHE A 117 -10.83 -2.48 -2.23
C PHE A 117 -10.12 -2.67 -3.58
N PHE A 118 -10.12 -3.87 -4.15
CA PHE A 118 -9.40 -4.21 -5.39
C PHE A 118 -10.16 -3.79 -6.65
N VAL A 119 -10.56 -2.52 -6.71
CA VAL A 119 -11.31 -1.94 -7.82
C VAL A 119 -10.51 -2.06 -9.12
N GLY A 120 -11.13 -2.60 -10.17
CA GLY A 120 -10.50 -2.79 -11.48
C GLY A 120 -9.45 -3.90 -11.55
N VAL A 121 -9.28 -4.70 -10.49
CA VAL A 121 -8.47 -5.92 -10.53
C VAL A 121 -9.33 -7.07 -11.09
N PRO A 122 -8.86 -7.82 -12.10
CA PRO A 122 -9.56 -9.02 -12.56
C PRO A 122 -9.81 -10.00 -11.41
N LYS A 123 -10.85 -10.84 -11.53
CA LYS A 123 -11.10 -11.90 -10.54
C LYS A 123 -9.83 -12.73 -10.38
N TYR A 124 -9.41 -12.89 -9.13
CA TYR A 124 -8.20 -13.63 -8.80
C TYR A 124 -8.58 -15.10 -8.62
N ASP A 125 -8.25 -15.92 -9.62
CA ASP A 125 -8.68 -17.32 -9.72
C ASP A 125 -7.51 -18.28 -9.46
N GLN A 126 -6.83 -18.10 -8.32
CA GLN A 126 -5.72 -18.97 -7.90
C GLN A 126 -6.11 -20.01 -6.84
N TRP A 127 -7.41 -20.22 -6.59
CA TRP A 127 -7.93 -21.10 -5.54
C TRP A 127 -9.22 -21.81 -5.93
#